data_AF-A0A7K0TBT9-F1
#
_entry.id   AF-A0A7K0TBT9-F1
#
_cell.length_a   1.000
_cell.length_b   1.000
_cell.length_c   1.000
_cell.angle_alpha   90.00
_cell.angle_beta   90.00
_cell.angle_gamma   90.00
#
_symmetry.space_group_name_H-M   'P 1'
#
loop_
_entity.id
_entity.type
_entity.pdbx_description
1 polymer ?
#
loop_
_entity_poly.entity_id
_entity_poly.type
_entity_poly.pdbx_seq_one_letter_code
_entity_poly.pdbx_strand_id
1 'polypeptide(L)'
;MGYVSPNKTSFPAIVGDKFSDFVALSSVHCDGWGLSTVDQSGSHIVLNRKVEAAAASSTFDATVAKNIADGALLHLRWATKGISISENNTHPFVYGDYSFIHNGSIFPPDVIAPFIDPKF
;
A
#
# COMPACT_ATOMS: atom_id res chain seq x y z
N MET A 1 1.14 4.97 -5.26
CA MET A 1 2.32 5.08 -6.14
C MET A 1 2.75 3.69 -6.58
N GLY A 2 3.42 3.59 -7.71
CA GLY A 2 4.03 2.35 -8.16
C GLY A 2 5.26 2.63 -9.00
N TYR A 3 6.19 1.68 -9.03
CA TYR A 3 7.34 1.71 -9.93
C TYR A 3 7.64 0.33 -10.48
N VAL A 4 8.32 0.32 -11.63
CA VAL A 4 9.06 -0.83 -12.17
C VAL A 4 10.40 -0.31 -12.67
N SER A 5 11.47 -1.03 -12.37
CA SER A 5 12.85 -0.66 -12.69
C SER A 5 13.65 -1.91 -13.07
N PRO A 6 14.61 -1.81 -14.02
CA PRO A 6 15.53 -2.91 -14.34
C PRO A 6 16.57 -3.17 -13.25
N ASN A 7 16.73 -2.23 -12.30
CA ASN A 7 17.61 -2.38 -11.15
C ASN A 7 16.78 -2.23 -9.88
N LYS A 8 17.05 -3.09 -8.90
CA LYS A 8 16.46 -3.02 -7.57
C LYS A 8 16.63 -1.64 -6.95
N THR A 9 15.53 -1.09 -6.45
CA THR A 9 15.49 0.26 -5.89
C THR A 9 14.36 0.38 -4.87
N SER A 10 14.14 1.57 -4.31
CA SER A 10 13.10 1.84 -3.31
C SER A 10 12.34 3.12 -3.66
N PHE A 11 11.18 3.34 -3.02
CA PHE A 11 10.41 4.56 -3.23
C PHE A 11 11.19 5.84 -2.89
N PRO A 12 11.91 5.94 -1.74
CA PRO A 12 12.76 7.10 -1.47
C PRO A 12 13.83 7.32 -2.54
N ALA A 13 14.43 6.25 -3.06
CA ALA A 13 15.48 6.36 -4.07
C ALA A 13 14.95 6.85 -5.44
N ILE A 14 13.77 6.39 -5.87
CA ILE A 14 13.16 6.84 -7.14
C ILE A 14 12.55 8.23 -7.02
N VAL A 15 11.81 8.48 -5.94
CA VAL A 15 11.02 9.71 -5.77
C VAL A 15 11.91 10.86 -5.28
N GLY A 16 12.98 10.55 -4.55
CA GLY A 16 13.90 11.54 -3.98
C GLY A 16 13.23 12.41 -2.92
N ASP A 17 13.58 13.69 -2.90
CA ASP A 17 13.14 14.67 -1.89
C ASP A 17 11.62 14.81 -1.77
N LYS A 18 10.86 14.38 -2.80
CA LYS A 18 9.39 14.39 -2.81
C LYS A 18 8.74 13.22 -2.08
N PHE A 19 9.53 12.26 -1.61
CA PHE A 19 8.98 11.12 -0.88
C PHE A 19 8.37 11.53 0.47
N SER A 20 9.00 12.47 1.17
CA SER A 20 8.46 13.03 2.43
C SER A 20 7.14 13.76 2.22
N ASP A 21 7.02 14.53 1.13
CA ASP A 21 5.76 15.19 0.74
C ASP A 21 4.64 14.16 0.53
N PHE A 22 4.95 13.01 -0.09
CA PHE A 22 3.99 11.91 -0.24
C PHE A 22 3.59 11.30 1.10
N VAL A 23 4.55 11.01 1.99
CA VAL A 23 4.26 10.46 3.32
C VAL A 23 3.41 11.43 4.14
N ALA A 24 3.64 12.73 4.02
CA ALA A 24 2.86 13.77 4.70
C ALA A 24 1.36 13.74 4.33
N LEU A 25 0.99 13.22 3.16
CA LEU A 25 -0.42 13.00 2.78
C LEU A 25 -1.14 12.03 3.74
N SER A 26 -0.40 11.16 4.44
CA SER A 26 -1.00 10.25 5.43
C SER A 26 -1.53 10.97 6.68
N SER A 27 -1.32 12.29 6.81
CA SER A 27 -2.02 13.10 7.82
C SER A 27 -3.54 13.20 7.54
N VAL A 28 -3.93 13.05 6.27
CA VAL A 28 -5.33 12.97 5.81
C VAL A 28 -5.69 11.53 5.43
N HIS A 29 -4.80 10.81 4.74
CA HIS A 29 -4.93 9.40 4.40
C HIS A 29 -4.41 8.52 5.56
N CYS A 30 -5.09 8.62 6.71
CA CYS A 30 -4.62 8.07 7.98
C CYS A 30 -5.22 6.70 8.34
N ASP A 31 -6.02 6.09 7.46
CA ASP A 31 -6.72 4.83 7.70
C ASP A 31 -5.91 3.59 7.25
N GLY A 32 -4.59 3.73 7.22
CA GLY A 32 -3.65 2.65 6.92
C GLY A 32 -2.72 2.92 5.75
N TRP A 33 -1.76 2.02 5.58
CA TRP A 33 -0.83 2.00 4.47
C TRP A 33 -0.49 0.56 4.08
N GLY A 34 -0.03 0.37 2.87
CA GLY A 34 0.55 -0.91 2.46
C GLY A 34 1.57 -0.78 1.35
N LEU A 35 2.50 -1.72 1.34
CA LEU A 35 3.57 -1.89 0.38
C LEU A 35 3.57 -3.33 -0.13
N SER A 36 3.51 -3.50 -1.45
CA SER A 36 3.87 -4.74 -2.11
C SER A 36 5.15 -4.56 -2.92
N THR A 37 6.01 -5.56 -2.93
CA THR A 37 7.21 -5.61 -3.77
C THR A 37 7.32 -6.94 -4.50
N VAL A 38 7.96 -6.90 -5.67
CA VAL A 38 8.26 -8.07 -6.49
C VAL A 38 9.64 -7.90 -7.14
N ASP A 39 10.43 -8.98 -7.13
CA ASP A 39 11.73 -9.04 -7.81
C ASP A 39 11.56 -9.70 -9.18
N GLN A 40 12.37 -9.31 -10.16
CA GLN A 40 12.35 -9.88 -11.51
C GLN A 40 12.58 -11.40 -11.51
N SER A 41 13.38 -11.89 -10.55
CA SER A 41 13.72 -13.31 -10.41
C SER A 41 12.65 -14.16 -9.71
N GLY A 42 11.61 -13.54 -9.14
CA GLY A 42 10.65 -14.21 -8.28
C GLY A 42 9.20 -13.92 -8.65
N SER A 43 8.39 -14.98 -8.67
CA SER A 43 6.92 -14.87 -8.71
C SER A 43 6.31 -14.35 -7.41
N HIS A 44 7.06 -14.33 -6.31
CA HIS A 44 6.50 -14.10 -4.98
C HIS A 44 6.46 -12.62 -4.61
N ILE A 45 5.24 -12.13 -4.35
CA ILE A 45 5.01 -10.80 -3.81
C ILE A 45 5.26 -10.80 -2.30
N VAL A 46 6.07 -9.85 -1.84
CA VAL A 46 6.18 -9.51 -0.43
C VAL A 46 5.12 -8.43 -0.14
N LEU A 47 4.24 -8.68 0.82
CA LEU A 47 3.16 -7.77 1.20
C LEU A 47 3.28 -7.34 2.66
N ASN A 48 3.25 -6.03 2.90
CA ASN A 48 3.16 -5.44 4.23
C ASN A 48 2.01 -4.45 4.25
N ARG A 49 1.13 -4.55 5.26
CA ARG A 49 0.00 -3.65 5.46
C ARG A 49 -0.16 -3.36 6.93
N LYS A 50 -0.64 -2.15 7.22
CA LYS A 50 -0.93 -1.68 8.56
C LYS A 50 -2.12 -0.72 8.52
N VAL A 51 -2.77 -0.52 9.66
CA VAL A 51 -3.93 0.36 9.79
C VAL A 51 -3.60 1.72 10.40
N GLU A 52 -2.40 1.90 10.97
CA GLU A 52 -1.95 3.22 11.40
C GLU A 52 -1.54 4.12 10.22
N ALA A 53 -1.48 5.43 10.44
CA ALA A 53 -0.99 6.39 9.46
C ALA A 53 0.53 6.21 9.21
N ALA A 54 0.95 6.30 7.95
CA ALA A 54 2.37 6.12 7.56
C ALA A 54 3.30 7.11 8.28
N ALA A 55 2.94 8.39 8.36
CA ALA A 55 3.73 9.44 9.01
C ALA A 55 3.96 9.25 10.52
N ALA A 56 3.20 8.35 11.16
CA ALA A 56 3.35 8.02 12.58
C ALA A 56 3.84 6.57 12.80
N SER A 57 4.18 5.85 11.72
CA SER A 57 4.52 4.43 11.78
C SER A 57 6.02 4.20 11.60
N SER A 58 6.70 3.85 12.69
CA SER A 58 8.07 3.34 12.62
C SER A 58 8.17 2.04 11.80
N THR A 59 7.07 1.27 11.74
CA THR A 59 6.96 0.07 10.90
C THR A 59 6.96 0.45 9.43
N PHE A 60 6.29 1.54 9.03
CA PHE A 60 6.34 2.05 7.66
C PHE A 60 7.78 2.40 7.25
N ASP A 61 8.48 3.19 8.07
CA ASP A 61 9.86 3.59 7.79
C ASP A 61 10.79 2.39 7.61
N ALA A 62 10.71 1.44 8.55
CA ALA A 62 11.49 0.21 8.47
C ALA A 62 11.12 -0.65 7.24
N THR A 63 9.83 -0.67 6.87
CA THR A 63 9.33 -1.43 5.72
C THR A 63 9.85 -0.83 4.41
N VAL A 64 9.71 0.49 4.23
CA VAL A 64 10.18 1.19 3.03
C VAL A 64 11.70 1.08 2.88
N ALA A 65 12.46 1.20 3.97
CA ALA A 65 13.92 1.09 3.94
C ALA A 65 14.43 -0.32 3.57
N LYS A 66 13.72 -1.37 4.02
CA LYS A 66 14.12 -2.77 3.79
C LYS A 66 13.69 -3.30 2.42
N ASN A 67 12.67 -2.72 1.81
CA ASN A 67 12.07 -3.23 0.57
C ASN A 67 12.73 -2.60 -0.66
N ILE A 68 13.84 -3.20 -1.09
CA ILE A 68 14.55 -2.86 -2.32
C ILE A 68 14.23 -3.92 -3.38
N ALA A 69 13.51 -3.54 -4.44
CA ALA A 69 12.96 -4.48 -5.42
C ALA A 69 12.91 -3.89 -6.84
N ASP A 70 12.59 -4.74 -7.82
CA ASP A 70 12.45 -4.34 -9.23
C ASP A 70 11.07 -3.72 -9.49
N GLY A 71 10.03 -4.13 -8.77
CA GLY A 71 8.70 -3.55 -8.84
C GLY A 71 8.06 -3.37 -7.47
N ALA A 72 7.28 -2.31 -7.29
CA ALA A 72 6.55 -2.08 -6.05
C ALA A 72 5.27 -1.27 -6.24
N LEU A 73 4.29 -1.50 -5.36
CA LEU A 73 3.10 -0.65 -5.18
C LEU A 73 3.02 -0.18 -3.73
N LEU A 74 2.86 1.13 -3.53
CA LEU A 74 2.67 1.75 -2.23
C LEU A 74 1.35 2.53 -2.20
N HIS A 75 0.54 2.29 -1.17
CA HIS A 75 -0.77 2.91 -1.01
C HIS A 75 -0.93 3.54 0.39
N LEU A 76 -1.48 4.74 0.43
CA LEU A 76 -1.94 5.40 1.65
C LEU A 76 -3.48 5.40 1.62
N ARG A 77 -4.09 4.79 2.62
CA ARG A 77 -5.52 4.55 2.63
C ARG A 77 -6.27 5.68 3.32
N TRP A 78 -7.30 6.15 2.64
CA TRP A 78 -8.38 6.91 3.23
C TRP A 78 -9.65 6.09 3.06
N ALA A 79 -10.20 5.57 4.15
CA ALA A 79 -11.29 4.62 4.10
C ALA A 79 -12.57 5.29 3.57
N THR A 80 -13.21 4.67 2.58
CA THR A 80 -14.54 5.10 2.15
C THR A 80 -15.51 4.93 3.32
N LYS A 81 -16.41 5.91 3.50
CA LYS A 81 -17.41 5.91 4.56
C LYS A 81 -18.19 4.59 4.57
N GLY A 82 -18.26 3.94 5.73
CA GLY A 82 -18.97 2.67 5.92
C GLY A 82 -18.14 1.41 5.69
N ILE A 83 -16.91 1.53 5.15
CA ILE A 83 -15.97 0.41 5.07
C ILE A 83 -15.12 0.40 6.36
N SER A 84 -15.02 -0.78 6.97
CA SER A 84 -14.18 -1.02 8.16
C SER A 84 -12.70 -0.80 7.86
N ILE A 85 -12.01 -0.26 8.87
CA ILE A 85 -10.55 -0.16 8.90
C ILE A 85 -10.02 -1.49 9.42
N SER A 86 -9.40 -2.27 8.54
CA SER A 86 -8.70 -3.51 8.84
C SER A 86 -7.52 -3.66 7.86
N GLU A 87 -6.46 -4.40 8.24
CA GLU A 87 -5.33 -4.66 7.33
C GLU A 87 -5.81 -5.41 6.10
N ASN A 88 -6.77 -6.32 6.25
CA ASN A 88 -7.30 -7.08 5.12
C ASN A 88 -8.02 -6.21 4.10
N ASN A 89 -8.68 -5.14 4.53
CA ASN A 89 -9.29 -4.14 3.64
C ASN A 89 -8.31 -3.06 3.16
N THR A 90 -7.05 -3.09 3.62
CA THR A 90 -6.01 -2.14 3.23
C THR A 90 -5.30 -2.63 1.97
N HIS A 91 -5.04 -1.72 1.03
CA HIS A 91 -4.29 -2.03 -0.18
C HIS A 91 -2.78 -2.09 0.12
N PRO A 92 -1.96 -2.80 -0.69
CA PRO A 92 -2.34 -3.59 -1.87
C PRO A 92 -3.07 -4.90 -1.57
N PHE A 93 -3.93 -5.34 -2.50
CA PHE A 93 -4.43 -6.71 -2.55
C PHE A 93 -3.48 -7.60 -3.37
N VAL A 94 -3.41 -8.89 -3.04
CA VAL A 94 -2.56 -9.86 -3.74
C VAL A 94 -3.37 -11.08 -4.16
N TYR A 95 -3.16 -11.54 -5.40
CA TYR A 95 -3.69 -12.81 -5.91
C TYR A 95 -2.63 -13.48 -6.78
N GLY A 96 -2.11 -14.62 -6.32
CA GLY A 96 -0.96 -15.27 -6.96
C GLY A 96 0.23 -14.30 -7.05
N ASP A 97 0.68 -14.07 -8.28
CA ASP A 97 1.84 -13.22 -8.60
C ASP A 97 1.45 -11.77 -8.92
N TYR A 98 0.18 -11.40 -8.70
CA TYR A 98 -0.34 -10.05 -8.96
C TYR A 98 -0.61 -9.29 -7.67
N SER A 99 -0.20 -8.01 -7.64
CA SER A 99 -0.65 -7.06 -6.63
C SER A 99 -1.41 -5.90 -7.26
N PHE A 100 -2.38 -5.36 -6.53
CA PHE A 100 -3.29 -4.34 -7.04
C PHE A 100 -3.60 -3.28 -5.97
N ILE A 101 -3.64 -2.01 -6.41
CA ILE A 101 -4.07 -0.87 -5.61
C ILE A 101 -5.19 -0.12 -6.33
N HIS A 102 -6.12 0.44 -5.57
CA HIS A 102 -7.21 1.24 -6.10
C HIS A 102 -7.37 2.55 -5.31
N ASN A 103 -7.63 3.65 -6.04
CA ASN A 103 -7.94 4.96 -5.47
C ASN A 103 -9.32 5.40 -5.95
N GLY A 104 -10.30 5.41 -5.05
CA GLY A 104 -11.67 5.78 -5.35
C GLY A 104 -12.67 4.86 -4.66
N SER A 105 -13.91 4.90 -5.14
CA SER A 105 -15.01 4.05 -4.67
C SER A 105 -15.57 3.25 -5.84
N ILE A 106 -16.05 2.04 -5.55
CA ILE A 106 -16.75 1.19 -6.51
C ILE A 106 -18.26 1.46 -6.35
N PHE A 107 -18.96 1.65 -7.48
CA PHE A 107 -20.40 1.87 -7.50
C PHE A 107 -21.12 0.77 -8.30
N PRO A 108 -22.23 0.20 -7.79
CA PRO A 108 -22.84 0.54 -6.50
C PRO A 108 -22.09 -0.13 -5.31
N PRO A 109 -22.09 0.49 -4.11
CA PRO A 109 -21.19 0.08 -3.02
C PRO A 109 -21.54 -1.28 -2.39
N ASP A 110 -22.77 -1.74 -2.57
CA ASP A 110 -23.26 -3.03 -2.08
C ASP A 110 -22.59 -4.23 -2.77
N VAL A 111 -22.08 -4.06 -4.00
CA VAL A 111 -21.43 -5.16 -4.75
C VAL A 111 -20.12 -5.62 -4.10
N ILE A 112 -19.46 -4.74 -3.34
CA ILE A 112 -18.22 -5.08 -2.64
C ILE A 112 -18.45 -5.51 -1.20
N ALA A 113 -19.64 -5.25 -0.62
CA ALA A 113 -19.93 -5.54 0.78
C ALA A 113 -19.64 -6.99 1.21
N PRO A 114 -19.91 -8.03 0.40
CA PRO A 114 -19.56 -9.42 0.77
C PRO A 114 -18.06 -9.68 0.88
N PHE A 115 -17.20 -8.81 0.33
CA PHE A 115 -15.75 -8.96 0.31
C PHE A 115 -15.05 -8.02 1.32
N ILE A 116 -15.81 -7.25 2.10
CA ILE A 116 -15.27 -6.37 3.13
C ILE A 116 -15.14 -7.14 4.44
N ASP A 117 -13.92 -7.28 4.94
CA ASP A 117 -13.69 -7.90 6.23
C ASP A 117 -14.18 -7.01 7.37
N PRO A 118 -14.68 -7.57 8.48
CA PRO A 118 -15.09 -6.77 9.63
C PRO A 118 -13.94 -5.95 10.20
N LYS A 119 -14.28 -4.92 11.00
CA LYS A 119 -13.28 -4.23 11.82
C LYS A 119 -12.73 -5.23 12.84
N PHE A 120 -11.42 -5.22 13.04
CA PHE A 120 -10.74 -6.04 14.05
C PHE A 120 -11.39 -5.90 15.43
#